data_AF-A0A9P0NYN3-F1
#
_entry.id   AF-A0A9P0NYN3-F1
#
_cell.length_a   1.000
_cell.length_b   1.000
_cell.length_c   1.000
_cell.angle_alpha   90.00
_cell.angle_beta   90.00
_cell.angle_gamma   90.00
#
_symmetry.space_group_name_H-M   'P 1'
#
loop_
_entity.id
_entity.type
_entity.pdbx_description
1 polymer ?
#
loop_
_entity_poly.entity_id
_entity_poly.type
_entity_poly.pdbx_seq_one_letter_code
_entity_poly.pdbx_strand_id
1 'polypeptide(L)'
;MINIDKRIKLLDPLKGTVSRLDERLAAVETFLMQRDEKKQAQTQKMYEAVLDVQKNLPEMLDQLKNEIIAQIGSHQPPAQIMEPQMSKKDFERVEKEVVGKIDKVSSTIDKMESELNKMREDNRHLNDINSKSNENLEKVKRQLDMSEQLLSRYENRLAEFNKVPELNQGNFKEQDEWKNNFLKALDSQKSYVNDVLNDLRTIQAKVDRLPQKQDLDDAQNTTMEKLEEIKDQAQHTPAQTAQLLIPPIEGLRGEINQTGEDINDKINQLSDIAANLADGFSTNYEKIRKEIQGLGRMEQVVVQTADNVMDTKRRVEYGVHQILAEIARQMKEGAKDINQGISDRFDTFEFSILDEESGALANLTSKIGEDIHQVWRQIGIMHQQMTQSSDTLAKLQNQTDQYVNGSLNVMDNMKGKVGQITGRMKEVDENLNYLMSRLSLVTHEFNQIKTGLGKALDQIRDNFKSVQDKVKDHAPGKHKIASNEIVETN
;
A
#
# COMPACT_ATOMS: atom_id res chain seq x y z
N MET A 1 -7.79 13.76 66.63
CA MET A 1 -8.90 14.05 65.69
C MET A 1 -8.66 15.26 64.78
N ILE A 2 -8.03 16.34 65.23
CA ILE A 2 -7.86 17.61 64.47
C ILE A 2 -7.05 17.47 63.15
N ASN A 3 -6.20 16.45 63.02
CA ASN A 3 -5.34 16.28 61.84
C ASN A 3 -6.06 15.57 60.66
N ILE A 4 -7.13 14.84 60.92
CA ILE A 4 -7.92 14.13 59.90
C ILE A 4 -8.88 15.12 59.21
N ASP A 5 -9.51 16.02 59.96
CA ASP A 5 -10.38 17.07 59.39
C ASP A 5 -9.64 18.02 58.45
N LYS A 6 -8.36 18.32 58.71
CA LYS A 6 -7.53 19.13 57.81
C LYS A 6 -7.22 18.40 56.50
N ARG A 7 -7.03 17.07 56.54
CA ARG A 7 -6.82 16.25 55.34
C ARG A 7 -8.10 16.04 54.53
N ILE A 8 -9.26 15.97 55.19
CA ILE A 8 -10.58 15.90 54.53
C ILE A 8 -10.90 17.22 53.80
N LYS A 9 -10.63 18.38 54.41
CA LYS A 9 -10.79 19.68 53.76
C LYS A 9 -9.87 19.91 52.55
N LEU A 10 -8.71 19.27 52.51
CA LEU A 10 -7.80 19.29 51.34
C LEU A 10 -8.33 18.45 50.17
N LEU A 11 -9.27 17.54 50.40
CA LEU A 11 -9.88 16.68 49.37
C LEU A 11 -11.19 17.26 48.79
N ASP A 12 -11.78 18.28 49.41
CA ASP A 12 -12.98 18.97 48.89
C ASP A 12 -12.77 19.61 47.49
N PRO A 13 -11.62 20.25 47.19
CA PRO A 13 -11.34 20.74 45.83
C PRO A 13 -11.23 19.60 44.81
N LEU A 14 -10.67 18.45 45.23
CA LEU A 14 -10.55 17.24 44.40
C LEU A 14 -11.93 16.65 44.08
N LYS A 15 -12.84 16.63 45.07
CA LYS A 15 -14.24 16.24 44.87
C LYS A 15 -14.94 17.18 43.87
N GLY A 16 -14.69 18.48 43.95
CA GLY A 16 -15.18 19.46 42.99
C GLY A 16 -14.64 19.27 41.57
N THR A 17 -13.37 18.92 41.42
CA THR A 17 -12.78 18.63 40.10
C THR A 17 -13.28 17.32 39.50
N VAL A 18 -13.50 16.29 40.32
CA VAL A 18 -14.08 15.01 39.87
C VAL A 18 -15.53 15.20 39.44
N SER A 19 -16.33 15.96 40.21
CA SER A 19 -17.72 16.25 39.84
C SER A 19 -17.81 17.02 38.51
N ARG A 20 -16.87 17.93 38.22
CA ARG A 20 -16.78 18.63 36.93
C ARG A 20 -16.30 17.74 35.79
N LEU A 21 -15.47 16.74 36.08
CA LEU A 21 -15.05 15.75 35.08
C LEU A 21 -16.21 14.82 34.71
N ASP A 22 -16.99 14.36 35.69
CA ASP A 22 -18.20 13.56 35.45
C ASP A 22 -19.23 14.34 34.63
N GLU A 23 -19.45 15.62 34.95
CA GLU A 23 -20.38 16.47 34.19
C GLU A 23 -19.91 16.69 32.74
N ARG A 24 -18.59 16.84 32.52
CA ARG A 24 -18.01 16.92 31.17
C ARG A 24 -18.08 15.57 30.44
N LEU A 25 -17.92 14.45 31.13
CA LEU A 25 -18.02 13.12 30.56
C LEU A 25 -19.45 12.83 30.10
N ALA A 26 -20.45 13.14 30.93
CA ALA A 26 -21.86 13.04 30.57
C ALA A 26 -22.24 13.93 29.37
N ALA A 27 -21.66 15.14 29.29
CA ALA A 27 -21.85 16.01 28.13
C ALA A 27 -21.21 15.45 26.85
N VAL A 28 -20.04 14.83 26.95
CA VAL A 28 -19.37 14.15 25.83
C VAL A 28 -20.15 12.92 25.38
N GLU A 29 -20.66 12.13 26.32
CA GLU A 29 -21.48 10.95 26.02
C GLU A 29 -22.78 11.35 25.31
N THR A 30 -23.45 12.40 25.78
CA THR A 30 -24.66 12.96 25.12
C THR A 30 -24.35 13.46 23.72
N PHE A 31 -23.20 14.12 23.52
CA PHE A 31 -22.77 14.60 22.22
C PHE A 31 -22.45 13.46 21.25
N LEU A 32 -21.82 12.39 21.73
CA LEU A 32 -21.54 11.19 20.93
C LEU A 32 -22.83 10.47 20.53
N MET A 33 -23.79 10.31 21.46
CA MET A 33 -25.11 9.74 21.15
C MET A 33 -25.85 10.55 20.07
N GLN A 34 -25.93 11.88 20.21
CA GLN A 34 -26.58 12.74 19.21
C GLN A 34 -25.88 12.69 17.84
N ARG A 35 -24.55 12.53 17.82
CA ARG A 35 -23.79 12.42 16.58
C ARG A 35 -24.07 11.10 15.86
N ASP A 36 -24.15 10.00 16.61
CA ASP A 36 -24.45 8.69 16.04
C ASP A 36 -25.91 8.59 15.56
N GLU A 37 -26.87 9.18 16.27
CA GLU A 37 -28.25 9.32 15.78
C GLU A 37 -28.35 10.13 14.49
N LYS A 38 -27.62 11.26 14.39
CA LYS A 38 -27.56 12.05 13.14
C LYS A 38 -26.95 11.26 11.99
N LYS A 39 -25.88 10.50 12.24
CA LYS A 39 -25.25 9.66 11.21
C LYS A 39 -26.17 8.55 10.74
N GLN A 40 -26.88 7.88 11.64
CA GLN A 40 -27.88 6.88 11.27
C GLN A 40 -29.02 7.49 10.46
N ALA A 41 -29.58 8.62 10.89
CA ALA A 41 -30.63 9.32 10.15
C ALA A 41 -30.19 9.77 8.76
N GLN A 42 -28.94 10.23 8.60
CA GLN A 42 -28.39 10.62 7.30
C GLN A 42 -28.16 9.41 6.38
N THR A 43 -27.69 8.30 6.95
CA THR A 43 -27.48 7.04 6.21
C THR A 43 -28.82 6.47 5.74
N GLN A 44 -29.86 6.56 6.58
CA GLN A 44 -31.21 6.10 6.24
C GLN A 44 -31.86 6.95 5.15
N LYS A 45 -31.70 8.29 5.22
CA LYS A 45 -32.14 9.19 4.13
C LYS A 45 -31.41 8.94 2.82
N MET A 46 -30.11 8.63 2.87
CA MET A 46 -29.33 8.29 1.68
C MET A 46 -29.79 6.95 1.08
N TYR A 47 -30.13 5.97 1.92
CA TYR A 47 -30.71 4.70 1.48
C TYR A 47 -32.10 4.87 0.85
N GLU A 48 -32.96 5.71 1.42
CA GLU A 48 -34.25 6.09 0.83
C GLU A 48 -34.09 6.80 -0.52
N ALA A 49 -33.16 7.75 -0.63
CA ALA A 49 -32.90 8.44 -1.90
C ALA A 49 -32.38 7.49 -2.99
N VAL A 50 -31.55 6.51 -2.63
CA VAL A 50 -31.07 5.48 -3.56
C VAL A 50 -32.21 4.56 -4.00
N LEU A 51 -33.11 4.18 -3.09
CA LEU A 51 -34.31 3.40 -3.41
C LEU A 51 -35.28 4.16 -4.32
N ASP A 52 -35.46 5.46 -4.09
CA ASP A 52 -36.32 6.31 -4.92
C ASP A 52 -35.74 6.51 -6.32
N VAL A 53 -34.42 6.71 -6.43
CA VAL A 53 -33.71 6.71 -7.71
C VAL A 53 -33.87 5.35 -8.40
N GLN A 54 -33.68 4.24 -7.69
CA GLN A 54 -33.82 2.89 -8.26
C GLN A 54 -35.25 2.62 -8.75
N LYS A 55 -36.27 3.18 -8.08
CA LYS A 55 -37.67 3.01 -8.45
C LYS A 55 -38.09 3.89 -9.62
N ASN A 56 -37.53 5.09 -9.74
CA ASN A 56 -37.91 6.07 -10.76
C ASN A 56 -37.05 5.96 -12.04
N LEU A 57 -35.87 5.32 -11.99
CA LEU A 57 -35.02 5.11 -13.16
C LEU A 57 -35.70 4.30 -14.29
N PRO A 58 -36.46 3.23 -14.00
CA PRO A 58 -37.22 2.50 -15.02
C PRO A 58 -38.34 3.34 -15.64
N GLU A 59 -39.08 4.12 -14.84
CA GLU A 59 -40.13 5.02 -15.35
C GLU A 59 -39.56 6.14 -16.21
N MET A 60 -38.41 6.71 -15.82
CA MET A 60 -37.70 7.68 -16.65
C MET A 60 -37.18 7.05 -17.95
N LEU A 61 -36.68 5.82 -17.91
CA LEU A 61 -36.22 5.12 -19.11
C LEU A 61 -37.38 4.80 -20.07
N ASP A 62 -38.54 4.41 -19.53
CA ASP A 62 -39.74 4.14 -20.31
C ASP A 62 -40.36 5.43 -20.88
N GLN A 63 -40.33 6.54 -20.16
CA GLN A 63 -40.73 7.85 -20.69
C GLN A 63 -39.82 8.28 -21.84
N LEU A 64 -38.50 8.13 -21.67
CA LEU A 64 -37.51 8.50 -22.69
C LEU A 64 -37.60 7.57 -23.92
N LYS A 65 -37.86 6.28 -23.70
CA LYS A 65 -38.14 5.31 -24.77
C LYS A 65 -39.44 5.67 -25.52
N ASN A 66 -40.49 6.07 -24.80
CA ASN A 66 -41.76 6.47 -25.41
C ASN A 66 -41.64 7.79 -26.18
N GLU A 67 -40.82 8.75 -25.73
CA GLU A 67 -40.51 9.98 -26.48
C GLU A 67 -39.70 9.69 -27.75
N ILE A 68 -38.70 8.80 -27.68
CA ILE A 68 -37.91 8.39 -28.85
C ILE A 68 -38.78 7.64 -29.87
N ILE A 69 -39.67 6.75 -29.41
CA ILE A 69 -40.59 6.02 -30.30
C ILE A 69 -41.64 6.97 -30.92
N ALA A 70 -42.12 7.96 -30.18
CA ALA A 70 -43.03 8.98 -30.69
C ALA A 70 -42.37 9.88 -31.76
N GLN A 71 -41.06 10.16 -31.65
CA GLN A 71 -40.33 10.92 -32.67
C GLN A 71 -39.95 10.11 -33.93
N ILE A 72 -39.78 8.79 -33.80
CA ILE A 72 -39.39 7.92 -34.94
C ILE A 72 -40.61 7.41 -35.73
N GLY A 73 -41.79 7.33 -35.11
CA GLY A 73 -43.00 6.71 -35.69
C GLY A 73 -43.83 7.53 -36.68
N SER A 74 -43.57 8.83 -36.88
CA SER A 74 -44.37 9.67 -37.80
C SER A 74 -43.59 10.08 -39.07
N HIS A 75 -43.24 9.12 -39.91
CA HIS A 75 -42.83 9.40 -41.29
C HIS A 75 -43.77 8.70 -42.28
N GLN A 76 -44.77 9.45 -42.76
CA GLN A 76 -45.53 9.17 -43.98
C GLN A 76 -45.60 10.46 -44.83
N PRO A 77 -45.79 10.35 -46.16
CA PRO A 77 -45.04 11.09 -47.19
C PRO A 77 -45.53 12.53 -47.45
N PRO A 78 -44.78 13.35 -48.20
CA PRO A 78 -45.10 14.76 -48.38
C PRO A 78 -46.27 14.92 -49.36
N ALA A 79 -47.43 15.35 -48.86
CA ALA A 79 -48.52 15.85 -49.68
C ALA A 79 -49.24 17.02 -49.00
N GLN A 80 -49.03 18.20 -49.60
CA GLN A 80 -49.93 19.35 -49.71
C GLN A 80 -50.37 20.06 -48.41
N ILE A 81 -49.85 21.28 -48.27
CA ILE A 81 -50.37 22.33 -47.40
C ILE A 81 -51.81 22.65 -47.82
N MET A 82 -52.77 22.45 -46.92
CA MET A 82 -54.03 23.19 -46.90
C MET A 82 -54.17 23.83 -45.53
N GLU A 83 -54.35 25.15 -45.50
CA GLU A 83 -54.54 25.93 -44.29
C GLU A 83 -55.81 25.52 -43.51
N PRO A 84 -55.76 25.57 -42.17
CA PRO A 84 -56.90 25.32 -41.31
C PRO A 84 -57.77 26.58 -41.19
N GLN A 85 -59.08 26.46 -41.42
CA GLN A 85 -60.04 27.50 -41.04
C GLN A 85 -60.31 27.41 -39.52
N MET A 86 -59.38 27.94 -38.72
CA MET A 86 -59.63 28.24 -37.30
C MET A 86 -60.28 29.63 -37.22
N SER A 87 -61.42 29.76 -36.52
CA SER A 87 -62.09 31.05 -36.33
C SER A 87 -61.20 32.00 -35.52
N LYS A 88 -61.14 33.30 -35.90
CA LYS A 88 -60.32 34.33 -35.23
C LYS A 88 -60.51 34.37 -33.70
N LYS A 89 -61.71 34.04 -33.20
CA LYS A 89 -61.99 33.98 -31.75
C LYS A 89 -61.30 32.82 -31.03
N ASP A 90 -61.14 31.70 -31.71
CA ASP A 90 -60.45 30.52 -31.14
C ASP A 90 -58.93 30.76 -31.16
N PHE A 91 -58.42 31.45 -32.18
CA PHE A 91 -57.01 31.83 -32.25
C PHE A 91 -56.61 32.82 -31.13
N GLU A 92 -57.39 33.87 -30.89
CA GLU A 92 -57.11 34.83 -29.79
C GLU A 92 -57.19 34.18 -28.40
N ARG A 93 -58.08 33.21 -28.21
CA ARG A 93 -58.21 32.49 -26.94
C ARG A 93 -57.04 31.53 -26.71
N VAL A 94 -56.64 30.79 -27.74
CA VAL A 94 -55.48 29.89 -27.69
C VAL A 94 -54.19 30.70 -27.52
N GLU A 95 -54.03 31.82 -28.23
CA GLU A 95 -52.86 32.70 -28.10
C GLU A 95 -52.74 33.24 -26.67
N LYS A 96 -53.85 33.73 -26.08
CA LYS A 96 -53.83 34.25 -24.70
C LYS A 96 -53.56 33.17 -23.65
N GLU A 97 -54.03 31.95 -23.88
CA GLU A 97 -53.76 30.81 -22.98
C GLU A 97 -52.33 30.27 -23.14
N VAL A 98 -51.79 30.26 -24.37
CA VAL A 98 -50.41 29.88 -24.67
C VAL A 98 -49.44 30.91 -24.08
N VAL A 99 -49.69 32.21 -24.27
CA VAL A 99 -48.87 33.28 -23.65
C VAL A 99 -48.93 33.19 -22.14
N GLY A 100 -50.11 32.99 -21.54
CA GLY A 100 -50.23 32.82 -20.09
C GLY A 100 -49.53 31.56 -19.54
N LYS A 101 -49.47 30.47 -20.32
CA LYS A 101 -48.68 29.28 -19.98
C LYS A 101 -47.18 29.52 -20.15
N ILE A 102 -46.77 30.23 -21.20
CA ILE A 102 -45.38 30.63 -21.43
C ILE A 102 -44.87 31.52 -20.29
N ASP A 103 -45.67 32.50 -19.84
CA ASP A 103 -45.30 33.37 -18.72
C ASP A 103 -45.15 32.59 -17.40
N LYS A 104 -46.04 31.62 -17.14
CA LYS A 104 -45.92 30.72 -15.98
C LYS A 104 -44.67 29.85 -16.07
N VAL A 105 -44.37 29.30 -17.25
CA VAL A 105 -43.16 28.50 -17.48
C VAL A 105 -41.91 29.37 -17.29
N SER A 106 -41.89 30.59 -17.83
CA SER A 106 -40.79 31.54 -17.67
C SER A 106 -40.57 31.88 -16.19
N SER A 107 -41.65 32.20 -15.46
CA SER A 107 -41.56 32.46 -14.01
C SER A 107 -41.08 31.24 -13.21
N THR A 108 -41.41 30.03 -13.65
CA THR A 108 -40.94 28.79 -13.00
C THR A 108 -39.47 28.53 -13.32
N ILE A 109 -39.03 28.84 -14.54
CA ILE A 109 -37.62 28.80 -14.95
C ILE A 109 -36.80 29.80 -14.14
N ASP A 110 -37.26 31.04 -13.98
CA ASP A 110 -36.57 32.07 -13.17
C ASP A 110 -36.42 31.63 -11.71
N LYS A 111 -37.47 30.99 -11.15
CA LYS A 111 -37.41 30.43 -9.79
C LYS A 111 -36.46 29.25 -9.69
N MET A 112 -36.45 28.35 -10.67
CA MET A 112 -35.51 27.23 -10.71
C MET A 112 -34.07 27.72 -10.87
N GLU A 113 -33.82 28.76 -11.67
CA GLU A 113 -32.50 29.36 -11.83
C GLU A 113 -32.02 30.01 -10.52
N SER A 114 -32.91 30.71 -9.82
CA SER A 114 -32.63 31.26 -8.48
C SER A 114 -32.32 30.16 -7.46
N GLU A 115 -33.10 29.08 -7.43
CA GLU A 115 -32.87 27.92 -6.54
C GLU A 115 -31.57 27.19 -6.88
N LEU A 116 -31.24 27.03 -8.17
CA LEU A 116 -29.99 26.42 -8.63
C LEU A 116 -28.76 27.26 -8.26
N ASN A 117 -28.87 28.58 -8.38
CA ASN A 117 -27.80 29.48 -7.94
C ASN A 117 -27.61 29.41 -6.42
N LYS A 118 -28.70 29.33 -5.66
CA LYS A 118 -28.65 29.13 -4.20
C LYS A 118 -28.05 27.77 -3.83
N MET A 119 -28.43 26.69 -4.51
CA MET A 119 -27.82 25.36 -4.32
C MET A 119 -26.32 25.34 -4.67
N ARG A 120 -25.89 26.10 -5.69
CA ARG A 120 -24.47 26.24 -6.02
C ARG A 120 -23.70 26.98 -4.94
N GLU A 121 -24.28 28.05 -4.39
CA GLU A 121 -23.72 28.79 -3.25
C GLU A 121 -23.61 27.89 -2.00
N ASP A 122 -24.67 27.17 -1.67
CA ASP A 122 -24.72 26.24 -0.53
C ASP A 122 -23.72 25.09 -0.70
N ASN A 123 -23.53 24.57 -1.92
CA ASN A 123 -22.51 23.55 -2.20
C ASN A 123 -21.08 24.10 -2.02
N ARG A 124 -20.82 25.36 -2.42
CA ARG A 124 -19.52 26.00 -2.18
C ARG A 124 -19.26 26.15 -0.68
N HIS A 125 -20.27 26.59 0.07
CA HIS A 125 -20.18 26.73 1.52
C HIS A 125 -19.99 25.37 2.22
N LEU A 126 -20.69 24.32 1.77
CA LEU A 126 -20.49 22.95 2.26
C LEU A 126 -19.07 22.44 1.98
N ASN A 127 -18.52 22.70 0.80
CA ASN A 127 -17.14 22.33 0.48
C ASN A 127 -16.12 23.09 1.33
N ASP A 128 -16.34 24.37 1.62
CA ASP A 128 -15.49 25.17 2.52
C ASP A 128 -15.57 24.65 3.97
N ILE A 129 -16.77 24.32 4.46
CA ILE A 129 -16.95 23.67 5.76
C ILE A 129 -16.27 22.31 5.81
N ASN A 130 -16.39 21.51 4.75
CA ASN A 130 -15.77 20.18 4.69
C ASN A 130 -14.24 20.28 4.67
N SER A 131 -13.69 21.24 3.92
CA SER A 131 -12.26 21.54 3.90
C SER A 131 -11.75 21.96 5.29
N LYS A 132 -12.43 22.91 5.94
CA LYS A 132 -12.12 23.36 7.31
C LYS A 132 -12.27 22.23 8.34
N SER A 133 -13.29 21.39 8.19
CA SER A 133 -13.51 20.21 9.04
C SER A 133 -12.36 19.22 8.89
N ASN A 134 -11.90 18.98 7.67
CA ASN A 134 -10.77 18.08 7.40
C ASN A 134 -9.45 18.66 7.96
N GLU A 135 -9.23 19.96 7.84
CA GLU A 135 -8.07 20.64 8.45
C GLU A 135 -8.11 20.55 9.98
N ASN A 136 -9.29 20.70 10.59
CA ASN A 136 -9.46 20.52 12.03
C ASN A 136 -9.27 19.06 12.46
N LEU A 137 -9.71 18.10 11.64
CA LEU A 137 -9.48 16.68 11.89
C LEU A 137 -7.98 16.36 11.86
N GLU A 138 -7.23 16.93 10.90
CA GLU A 138 -5.77 16.84 10.84
C GLU A 138 -5.09 17.49 12.06
N LYS A 139 -5.58 18.64 12.54
CA LYS A 139 -5.07 19.26 13.78
C LYS A 139 -5.32 18.36 15.00
N VAL A 140 -6.50 17.78 15.12
CA VAL A 140 -6.84 16.83 16.20
C VAL A 140 -6.00 15.57 16.09
N LYS A 141 -5.80 15.04 14.87
CA LYS A 141 -4.94 13.88 14.62
C LYS A 141 -3.50 14.16 15.04
N ARG A 142 -2.93 15.32 14.68
CA ARG A 142 -1.60 15.74 15.14
C ARG A 142 -1.52 15.89 16.67
N GLN A 143 -2.57 16.40 17.30
CA GLN A 143 -2.63 16.48 18.77
C GLN A 143 -2.73 15.09 19.41
N LEU A 144 -3.46 14.16 18.80
CA LEU A 144 -3.52 12.76 19.23
C LEU A 144 -2.17 12.07 19.04
N ASP A 145 -1.51 12.24 17.89
CA ASP A 145 -0.17 11.70 17.63
C ASP A 145 0.86 12.26 18.64
N MET A 146 0.78 13.56 18.95
CA MET A 146 1.61 14.19 19.99
C MET A 146 1.29 13.64 21.40
N SER A 147 0.01 13.39 21.69
CA SER A 147 -0.43 12.78 22.94
C SER A 147 0.00 11.31 23.04
N GLU A 148 -0.02 10.57 21.93
CA GLU A 148 0.44 9.19 21.83
C GLU A 148 1.96 9.11 21.96
N GLN A 149 2.70 10.05 21.36
CA GLN A 149 4.15 10.18 21.60
C GLN A 149 4.45 10.54 23.06
N LEU A 150 3.66 11.40 23.69
CA LEU A 150 3.80 11.71 25.12
C LEU A 150 3.50 10.48 25.98
N LEU A 151 2.41 9.77 25.69
CA LEU A 151 2.06 8.52 26.36
C LEU A 151 3.15 7.47 26.18
N SER A 152 3.69 7.30 24.97
CA SER A 152 4.81 6.42 24.67
C SER A 152 6.09 6.84 25.41
N ARG A 153 6.34 8.15 25.57
CA ARG A 153 7.45 8.64 26.41
C ARG A 153 7.21 8.39 27.89
N TYR A 154 5.99 8.55 28.39
CA TYR A 154 5.64 8.22 29.77
C TYR A 154 5.70 6.72 30.01
N GLU A 155 5.25 5.90 29.07
CA GLU A 155 5.30 4.45 29.11
C GLU A 155 6.74 3.95 29.01
N ASN A 156 7.56 4.51 28.12
CA ASN A 156 9.00 4.22 28.07
C ASN A 156 9.70 4.65 29.36
N ARG A 157 9.34 5.82 29.92
CA ARG A 157 9.91 6.28 31.20
C ARG A 157 9.43 5.44 32.38
N LEU A 158 8.19 4.99 32.39
CA LEU A 158 7.66 4.01 33.35
C LEU A 158 8.31 2.65 33.17
N ALA A 159 8.59 2.23 31.92
CA ALA A 159 9.32 1.02 31.61
C ALA A 159 10.80 1.13 31.97
N GLU A 160 11.41 2.32 31.92
CA GLU A 160 12.75 2.63 32.45
C GLU A 160 12.78 2.68 33.98
N PHE A 161 11.67 3.07 34.63
CA PHE A 161 11.54 2.98 36.09
C PHE A 161 11.20 1.55 36.57
N ASN A 162 10.47 0.76 35.77
CA ASN A 162 10.08 -0.62 36.06
C ASN A 162 11.13 -1.66 35.64
N LYS A 163 11.93 -1.37 34.61
CA LYS A 163 13.24 -2.00 34.48
C LYS A 163 14.08 -1.37 35.56
N VAL A 164 14.08 -1.97 36.74
CA VAL A 164 15.07 -1.71 37.79
C VAL A 164 16.39 -1.49 37.08
N PRO A 165 16.93 -0.25 37.03
CA PRO A 165 18.32 -0.11 36.73
C PRO A 165 18.96 -0.90 37.86
N GLU A 166 19.72 -1.95 37.54
CA GLU A 166 20.84 -2.28 38.40
C GLU A 166 21.60 -0.95 38.52
N LEU A 167 21.33 -0.27 39.63
CA LEU A 167 21.96 0.97 40.00
C LEU A 167 23.44 0.62 39.98
N ASN A 168 24.13 1.07 38.93
CA ASN A 168 25.57 1.11 38.90
C ASN A 168 25.99 1.68 40.24
N GLN A 169 26.65 0.84 41.05
CA GLN A 169 27.10 1.10 42.41
C GLN A 169 28.29 2.09 42.38
N GLY A 170 28.15 3.20 41.66
CA GLY A 170 29.09 4.30 41.62
C GLY A 170 28.48 5.48 42.35
N ASN A 171 29.01 5.77 43.53
CA ASN A 171 28.87 7.02 44.29
C ASN A 171 27.60 7.26 45.13
N PHE A 172 27.00 6.22 45.72
CA PHE A 172 26.12 6.39 46.89
C PHE A 172 26.82 6.20 48.25
N LYS A 173 28.15 6.01 48.28
CA LYS A 173 28.89 5.84 49.54
C LYS A 173 28.79 7.08 50.44
N GLU A 174 28.82 8.29 49.90
CA GLU A 174 28.71 9.51 50.72
C GLU A 174 27.32 9.70 51.34
N GLN A 175 26.26 9.22 50.68
CA GLN A 175 24.89 9.36 51.18
C GLN A 175 24.58 8.37 52.31
N ASP A 176 25.11 7.14 52.21
CA ASP A 176 25.03 6.14 53.28
C ASP A 176 26.01 6.41 54.43
N GLU A 177 27.21 6.91 54.15
CA GLU A 177 28.16 7.34 55.19
C GLU A 177 27.62 8.52 55.98
N TRP A 178 27.02 9.52 55.32
CA TRP A 178 26.38 10.63 56.02
C TRP A 178 25.20 10.17 56.88
N LYS A 179 24.31 9.35 56.34
CA LYS A 179 23.15 8.83 57.08
C LYS A 179 23.60 8.01 58.28
N ASN A 180 24.63 7.18 58.12
CA ASN A 180 25.23 6.42 59.21
C ASN A 180 25.94 7.31 60.24
N ASN A 181 26.63 8.36 59.82
CA ASN A 181 27.29 9.30 60.73
C ASN A 181 26.27 10.14 61.51
N PHE A 182 25.18 10.58 60.85
CA PHE A 182 24.09 11.28 61.51
C PHE A 182 23.37 10.38 62.52
N LEU A 183 23.04 9.14 62.13
CA LEU A 183 22.44 8.17 63.06
C LEU A 183 23.36 7.84 64.24
N LYS A 184 24.67 7.71 64.00
CA LYS A 184 25.67 7.51 65.07
C LYS A 184 25.78 8.71 66.01
N ALA A 185 25.78 9.93 65.48
CA ALA A 185 25.81 11.14 66.30
C ALA A 185 24.53 11.25 67.15
N LEU A 186 23.38 10.92 66.57
CA LEU A 186 22.08 10.95 67.26
C LEU A 186 21.97 9.85 68.33
N ASP A 187 22.48 8.65 68.07
CA ASP A 187 22.61 7.59 69.09
C ASP A 187 23.60 7.97 70.20
N SER A 188 24.71 8.64 69.85
CA SER A 188 25.65 9.16 70.85
C SER A 188 24.99 10.22 71.73
N GLN A 189 24.24 11.14 71.14
CA GLN A 189 23.48 12.17 71.86
C GLN A 189 22.40 11.56 72.76
N LYS A 190 21.71 10.51 72.29
CA LYS A 190 20.74 9.75 73.08
C LYS A 190 21.40 9.07 74.28
N SER A 191 22.59 8.50 74.11
CA SER A 191 23.38 7.92 75.20
C SER A 191 23.75 8.99 76.23
N TYR A 192 24.26 10.14 75.79
CA TYR A 192 24.64 11.23 76.70
C TYR A 192 23.46 11.79 77.50
N VAL A 193 22.28 11.92 76.88
CA VAL A 193 21.07 12.35 77.60
C VAL A 193 20.66 11.32 78.64
N ASN A 194 20.80 10.03 78.35
CA ASN A 194 20.54 8.96 79.32
C ASN A 194 21.53 8.99 80.49
N ASP A 195 22.81 9.27 80.23
CA ASP A 195 23.84 9.35 81.28
C ASP A 195 23.54 10.52 82.24
N VAL A 196 23.23 11.70 81.71
CA VAL A 196 22.80 12.86 82.52
C VAL A 196 21.53 12.55 83.33
N LEU A 197 20.60 11.79 82.75
CA LEU A 197 19.36 11.39 83.44
C LEU A 197 19.63 10.40 84.58
N ASN A 198 20.61 9.50 84.41
CA ASN A 198 21.08 8.60 85.46
C ASN A 198 21.82 9.35 86.57
N ASP A 199 22.65 10.34 86.23
CA ASP A 199 23.32 11.20 87.21
C ASP A 199 22.31 12.01 88.02
N LEU A 200 21.30 12.60 87.38
CA LEU A 200 20.19 13.29 88.04
C LEU A 200 19.39 12.37 88.97
N ARG A 201 19.10 11.13 88.56
CA ARG A 201 18.46 10.13 89.43
C ARG A 201 19.33 9.76 90.62
N THR A 202 20.64 9.66 90.42
CA THR A 202 21.60 9.34 91.49
C THR A 202 21.70 10.48 92.50
N ILE A 203 21.72 11.74 92.01
CA ILE A 203 21.66 12.93 92.86
C ILE A 203 20.34 12.95 93.63
N GLN A 204 19.21 12.73 92.95
CA GLN A 204 17.90 12.73 93.59
C GLN A 204 17.80 11.67 94.69
N ALA A 205 18.26 10.44 94.43
CA ALA A 205 18.30 9.38 95.44
C ALA A 205 19.24 9.68 96.62
N LYS A 206 20.27 10.52 96.45
CA LYS A 206 21.17 10.95 97.54
C LYS A 206 20.64 12.18 98.28
N VAL A 207 19.95 13.09 97.60
CA VAL A 207 19.24 14.23 98.20
C VAL A 207 18.09 13.72 99.08
N ASP A 208 17.39 12.66 98.66
CA ASP A 208 16.37 12.00 99.49
C ASP A 208 16.95 11.30 100.73
N ARG A 209 18.27 11.06 100.77
CA ARG A 209 19.03 10.48 101.91
C ARG A 209 19.74 11.52 102.78
N LEU A 210 19.53 12.82 102.52
CA LEU A 210 19.91 13.85 103.49
C LEU A 210 19.02 13.68 104.73
N PRO A 211 19.57 13.87 105.95
CA PRO A 211 18.76 13.80 107.16
C PRO A 211 17.57 14.74 106.99
N GLN A 212 16.37 14.17 107.03
CA GLN A 212 15.17 14.95 106.84
C GLN A 212 14.94 15.78 108.10
N LYS A 213 14.13 16.83 107.98
CA LYS A 213 13.76 17.66 109.14
C LYS A 213 13.28 16.79 110.32
N GLN A 214 12.64 15.67 110.03
CA GLN A 214 12.20 14.70 111.01
C GLN A 214 13.35 13.97 111.73
N ASP A 215 14.43 13.57 111.04
CA ASP A 215 15.61 12.98 111.69
C ASP A 215 16.34 13.99 112.59
N LEU A 216 16.36 15.26 112.17
CA LEU A 216 16.86 16.38 112.96
C LEU A 216 15.97 16.67 114.18
N ASP A 217 14.65 16.65 114.00
CA ASP A 217 13.68 16.83 115.08
C ASP A 217 13.73 15.65 116.06
N ASP A 218 13.92 14.41 115.59
CA ASP A 218 14.05 13.21 116.43
C ASP A 218 15.38 13.20 117.20
N ALA A 219 16.49 13.59 116.56
CA ALA A 219 17.77 13.78 117.24
C ALA A 219 17.70 14.92 118.28
N GLN A 220 17.02 16.02 117.96
CA GLN A 220 16.78 17.13 118.87
C GLN A 220 15.90 16.70 120.05
N ASN A 221 14.83 15.94 119.80
CA ASN A 221 13.95 15.41 120.84
C ASN A 221 14.67 14.40 121.73
N THR A 222 15.47 13.49 121.16
CA THR A 222 16.31 12.55 121.91
C THR A 222 17.36 13.28 122.75
N THR A 223 17.95 14.35 122.21
CA THR A 223 18.88 15.20 122.95
C THR A 223 18.16 15.94 124.08
N MET A 224 16.94 16.43 123.83
CA MET A 224 16.11 17.12 124.83
C MET A 224 15.70 16.17 125.95
N GLU A 225 15.30 14.94 125.61
CA GLU A 225 14.95 13.87 126.55
C GLU A 225 16.17 13.47 127.41
N LYS A 226 17.33 13.22 126.78
CA LYS A 226 18.59 12.96 127.49
C LYS A 226 19.01 14.16 128.38
N LEU A 227 18.78 15.41 127.94
CA LEU A 227 19.06 16.62 128.74
C LEU A 227 18.11 16.76 129.94
N GLU A 228 16.85 16.36 129.77
CA GLU A 228 15.84 16.36 130.84
C GLU A 228 16.11 15.26 131.86
N GLU A 229 16.52 14.07 131.40
CA GLU A 229 16.98 12.97 132.27
C GLU A 229 18.23 13.37 133.07
N ILE A 230 19.19 14.05 132.42
CA ILE A 230 20.37 14.65 133.06
C ILE A 230 19.97 15.66 134.14
N LYS A 231 18.97 16.51 133.86
CA LYS A 231 18.48 17.54 134.79
C LYS A 231 17.82 16.92 136.02
N ASP A 232 17.03 15.86 135.85
CA ASP A 232 16.37 15.16 136.95
C ASP A 232 17.37 14.37 137.81
N GLN A 233 18.31 13.67 137.18
CA GLN A 233 19.41 12.99 137.88
C GLN A 233 20.28 13.99 138.67
N ALA A 234 20.47 15.21 138.14
CA ALA A 234 21.21 16.27 138.80
C ALA A 234 20.48 16.88 140.01
N GLN A 235 19.15 16.90 140.00
CA GLN A 235 18.36 17.36 141.14
C GLN A 235 18.33 16.34 142.29
N HIS A 236 18.34 15.04 141.97
CA HIS A 236 18.18 13.98 142.99
C HIS A 236 19.50 13.58 143.66
N THR A 237 20.67 13.85 143.04
CA THR A 237 21.97 13.42 143.58
C THR A 237 23.09 14.48 143.43
N PRO A 238 22.98 15.65 144.11
CA PRO A 238 23.87 16.81 143.89
C PRO A 238 25.34 16.61 144.28
N ALA A 239 25.69 15.53 145.00
CA ALA A 239 27.05 15.24 145.46
C ALA A 239 27.87 14.32 144.51
N GLN A 240 27.22 13.63 143.56
CA GLN A 240 27.88 12.75 142.57
C GLN A 240 27.68 13.24 141.12
N THR A 241 27.00 14.37 140.95
CA THR A 241 26.57 14.97 139.70
C THR A 241 27.71 15.21 138.72
N ALA A 242 28.86 15.69 139.18
CA ALA A 242 29.97 15.99 138.28
C ALA A 242 30.59 14.71 137.65
N GLN A 243 30.57 13.56 138.33
CA GLN A 243 31.14 12.32 137.81
C GLN A 243 30.14 11.50 136.97
N LEU A 244 28.85 11.61 137.25
CA LEU A 244 27.80 10.93 136.48
C LEU A 244 27.39 11.69 135.21
N LEU A 245 27.59 13.01 135.14
CA LEU A 245 27.23 13.84 133.98
C LEU A 245 28.30 13.88 132.88
N ILE A 246 29.56 13.59 133.17
CA ILE A 246 30.64 13.63 132.17
C ILE A 246 30.43 12.57 131.06
N PRO A 247 30.14 11.28 131.36
CA PRO A 247 30.01 10.27 130.31
C PRO A 247 28.83 10.50 129.35
N PRO A 248 27.62 10.90 129.79
CA PRO A 248 26.51 11.24 128.89
C PRO A 248 26.81 12.46 128.02
N ILE A 249 27.47 13.50 128.56
CA ILE A 249 27.85 14.70 127.80
C ILE A 249 28.94 14.37 126.78
N GLU A 250 29.93 13.54 127.13
CA GLU A 250 30.93 13.06 126.18
C GLU A 250 30.32 12.15 125.11
N GLY A 251 29.34 11.31 125.45
CA GLY A 251 28.57 10.50 124.51
C GLY A 251 27.76 11.35 123.52
N LEU A 252 27.02 12.34 124.01
CA LEU A 252 26.30 13.33 123.17
C LEU A 252 27.25 14.11 122.28
N ARG A 253 28.41 14.52 122.81
CA ARG A 253 29.43 15.22 122.02
C ARG A 253 30.03 14.31 120.95
N GLY A 254 30.20 13.02 121.23
CA GLY A 254 30.60 12.00 120.27
C GLY A 254 29.57 11.83 119.16
N GLU A 255 28.29 11.63 119.50
CA GLU A 255 27.18 11.49 118.56
C GLU A 255 27.04 12.74 117.66
N ILE A 256 27.15 13.94 118.23
CA ILE A 256 27.10 15.21 117.47
C ILE A 256 28.30 15.37 116.54
N ASN A 257 29.51 15.04 117.00
CA ASN A 257 30.70 15.11 116.14
C ASN A 257 30.63 14.10 114.99
N GLN A 258 30.19 12.87 115.26
CA GLN A 258 30.03 11.83 114.25
C GLN A 258 28.96 12.23 113.20
N THR A 259 27.83 12.77 113.66
CA THR A 259 26.77 13.27 112.76
C THR A 259 27.26 14.48 111.95
N GLY A 260 28.05 15.36 112.54
CA GLY A 260 28.68 16.49 111.85
C GLY A 260 29.69 16.06 110.79
N GLU A 261 30.48 15.03 111.07
CA GLU A 261 31.43 14.43 110.13
C GLU A 261 30.70 13.74 108.96
N ASP A 262 29.65 12.96 109.23
CA ASP A 262 28.80 12.34 108.21
C ASP A 262 28.09 13.37 107.31
N ILE A 263 27.62 14.49 107.89
CA ILE A 263 27.02 15.58 107.13
C ILE A 263 28.07 16.26 106.24
N ASN A 264 29.27 16.54 106.76
CA ASN A 264 30.35 17.12 105.97
C ASN A 264 30.78 16.21 104.82
N ASP A 265 30.89 14.90 105.06
CA ASP A 265 31.25 13.94 104.02
C ASP A 265 30.19 13.88 102.92
N LYS A 266 28.90 13.90 103.28
CA LYS A 266 27.80 13.95 102.30
C LYS A 266 27.78 15.28 101.53
N ILE A 267 28.08 16.40 102.18
CA ILE A 267 28.19 17.72 101.53
C ILE A 267 29.36 17.73 100.55
N ASN A 268 30.52 17.20 100.93
CA ASN A 268 31.69 17.10 100.06
C ASN A 268 31.38 16.21 98.83
N GLN A 269 30.73 15.06 99.03
CA GLN A 269 30.30 14.21 97.91
C GLN A 269 29.29 14.91 96.98
N LEU A 270 28.36 15.69 97.52
CA LEU A 270 27.44 16.50 96.72
C LEU A 270 28.18 17.59 95.94
N SER A 271 29.19 18.20 96.56
CA SER A 271 30.03 19.22 95.92
C SER A 271 30.86 18.64 94.77
N ASP A 272 31.43 17.45 94.93
CA ASP A 272 32.17 16.75 93.86
C ASP A 272 31.25 16.34 92.71
N ILE A 273 30.05 15.86 93.00
CA ILE A 273 29.07 15.51 91.96
C ILE A 273 28.59 16.78 91.23
N ALA A 274 28.35 17.88 91.94
CA ALA A 274 27.98 19.16 91.33
C ALA A 274 29.09 19.70 90.43
N ALA A 275 30.36 19.58 90.86
CA ALA A 275 31.51 19.95 90.05
C ALA A 275 31.61 19.10 88.77
N ASN A 276 31.46 17.78 88.89
CA ASN A 276 31.48 16.86 87.74
C ASN A 276 30.30 17.10 86.79
N LEU A 277 29.12 17.45 87.31
CA LEU A 277 27.95 17.76 86.48
C LEU A 277 28.13 19.10 85.75
N ALA A 278 28.69 20.11 86.41
CA ALA A 278 29.00 21.40 85.79
C ALA A 278 30.05 21.26 84.68
N ASP A 279 31.10 20.46 84.92
CA ASP A 279 32.13 20.18 83.92
C ASP A 279 31.57 19.34 82.76
N GLY A 280 30.77 18.32 83.06
CA GLY A 280 30.05 17.52 82.07
C GLY A 280 29.14 18.37 81.19
N PHE A 281 28.34 19.28 81.78
CA PHE A 281 27.44 20.16 81.04
C PHE A 281 28.21 21.15 80.15
N SER A 282 29.30 21.73 80.66
CA SER A 282 30.17 22.63 79.90
C SER A 282 30.77 21.91 78.68
N THR A 283 31.33 20.72 78.90
CA THR A 283 31.97 19.94 77.84
C THR A 283 30.97 19.46 76.80
N ASN A 284 29.76 19.06 77.22
CA ASN A 284 28.71 18.63 76.32
C ASN A 284 28.13 19.79 75.51
N TYR A 285 27.96 20.96 76.12
CA TYR A 285 27.52 22.17 75.42
C TYR A 285 28.51 22.57 74.33
N GLU A 286 29.82 22.51 74.62
CA GLU A 286 30.88 22.78 73.64
C GLU A 286 30.84 21.78 72.46
N LYS A 287 30.59 20.49 72.73
CA LYS A 287 30.43 19.46 71.68
C LYS A 287 29.18 19.69 70.84
N ILE A 288 28.02 19.90 71.45
CA ILE A 288 26.76 20.17 70.76
C ILE A 288 26.90 21.43 69.89
N ARG A 289 27.55 22.48 70.42
CA ARG A 289 27.83 23.70 69.65
C ARG A 289 28.70 23.44 68.43
N LYS A 290 29.75 22.62 68.56
CA LYS A 290 30.60 22.23 67.42
C LYS A 290 29.84 21.40 66.39
N GLU A 291 28.98 20.49 66.82
CA GLU A 291 28.12 19.70 65.92
C GLU A 291 27.10 20.57 65.18
N ILE A 292 26.46 21.53 65.87
CA ILE A 292 25.54 22.50 65.24
C ILE A 292 26.27 23.35 64.20
N GLN A 293 27.49 23.82 64.51
CA GLN A 293 28.31 24.54 63.52
C GLN A 293 28.74 23.64 62.34
N GLY A 294 29.02 22.37 62.61
CA GLY A 294 29.29 21.36 61.58
C GLY A 294 28.09 21.13 60.66
N LEU A 295 26.89 21.02 61.23
CA LEU A 295 25.63 20.91 60.50
C LEU A 295 25.36 22.15 59.63
N GLY A 296 25.63 23.36 60.13
CA GLY A 296 25.46 24.58 59.34
C GLY A 296 26.41 24.65 58.13
N ARG A 297 27.67 24.21 58.28
CA ARG A 297 28.60 24.06 57.14
C ARG A 297 28.14 22.99 56.17
N MET A 298 27.58 21.89 56.70
CA MET A 298 27.05 20.81 55.87
C MET A 298 25.82 21.25 55.08
N GLU A 299 24.89 21.99 55.69
CA GLU A 299 23.75 22.60 55.01
C GLU A 299 24.22 23.49 53.86
N GLN A 300 25.25 24.32 54.10
CA GLN A 300 25.85 25.15 53.06
C GLN A 300 26.44 24.32 51.90
N VAL A 301 27.14 23.23 52.19
CA VAL A 301 27.68 22.32 51.15
C VAL A 301 26.55 21.61 50.39
N VAL A 302 25.48 21.21 51.07
CA VAL A 302 24.31 20.58 50.42
C VAL A 302 23.61 21.58 49.49
N VAL A 303 23.43 22.82 49.91
CA VAL A 303 22.86 23.89 49.08
C VAL A 303 23.75 24.17 47.86
N GLN A 304 25.06 24.32 48.07
CA GLN A 304 26.00 24.51 46.96
C GLN A 304 26.05 23.31 46.02
N THR A 305 25.94 22.09 46.54
CA THR A 305 25.86 20.87 45.71
C THR A 305 24.56 20.84 44.91
N ALA A 306 23.44 21.23 45.52
CA ALA A 306 22.17 21.33 44.81
C ALA A 306 22.23 22.38 43.68
N ASP A 307 22.86 23.53 43.91
CA ASP A 307 23.08 24.55 42.90
C ASP A 307 24.00 24.06 41.77
N ASN A 308 25.13 23.42 42.11
CA ASN A 308 26.06 22.85 41.13
C ASN A 308 25.40 21.75 40.28
N VAL A 309 24.57 20.90 40.90
CA VAL A 309 23.78 19.87 40.19
C VAL A 309 22.71 20.53 39.32
N MET A 310 22.04 21.59 39.78
CA MET A 310 21.09 22.37 38.99
C MET A 310 21.75 23.04 37.78
N ASP A 311 22.94 23.61 37.94
CA ASP A 311 23.70 24.21 36.85
C ASP A 311 24.21 23.16 35.86
N THR A 312 24.66 22.01 36.36
CA THR A 312 25.03 20.86 35.53
C THR A 312 23.81 20.36 34.76
N LYS A 313 22.65 20.23 35.41
CA LYS A 313 21.39 19.86 34.76
C LYS A 313 21.04 20.84 33.65
N ARG A 314 21.08 22.15 33.91
CA ARG A 314 20.82 23.18 32.89
C ARG A 314 21.80 23.07 31.73
N ARG A 315 23.10 22.92 32.00
CA ARG A 315 24.12 22.76 30.95
C ARG A 315 23.91 21.50 30.11
N VAL A 316 23.56 20.38 30.75
CA VAL A 316 23.22 19.13 30.07
C VAL A 316 21.95 19.29 29.23
N GLU A 317 20.91 19.92 29.77
CA GLU A 317 19.69 20.22 29.02
C GLU A 317 19.99 21.08 27.79
N TYR A 318 20.78 22.15 27.92
CA TYR A 318 21.21 22.97 26.78
C TYR A 318 22.04 22.17 25.77
N GLY A 319 22.98 21.34 26.23
CA GLY A 319 23.78 20.47 25.37
C GLY A 319 22.92 19.47 24.60
N VAL A 320 21.93 18.86 25.26
CA VAL A 320 20.96 17.95 24.63
C VAL A 320 20.11 18.70 23.59
N HIS A 321 19.64 19.91 23.89
CA HIS A 321 18.89 20.73 22.92
C HIS A 321 19.74 21.08 21.70
N GLN A 322 21.02 21.40 21.91
CA GLN A 322 21.96 21.69 20.82
C GLN A 322 22.22 20.45 19.96
N ILE A 323 22.43 19.28 20.58
CA ILE A 323 22.61 18.01 19.87
C ILE A 323 21.35 17.67 19.07
N LEU A 324 20.16 17.80 19.65
CA LEU A 324 18.90 17.56 18.95
C LEU A 324 18.71 18.52 17.77
N ALA A 325 19.04 19.79 17.94
CA ALA A 325 18.99 20.78 16.85
C ALA A 325 19.97 20.43 15.73
N GLU A 326 21.20 20.02 16.05
CA GLU A 326 22.19 19.62 15.06
C GLU A 326 21.80 18.32 14.34
N ILE A 327 21.27 17.32 15.06
CA ILE A 327 20.73 16.09 14.47
C ILE A 327 19.57 16.42 13.54
N ALA A 328 18.64 17.30 13.94
CA ALA A 328 17.54 17.73 13.07
C ALA A 328 18.06 18.44 11.82
N ARG A 329 19.12 19.25 11.95
CA ARG A 329 19.79 19.92 10.83
C ARG A 329 20.43 18.90 9.88
N GLN A 330 21.22 17.97 10.40
CA GLN A 330 21.84 16.89 9.63
C GLN A 330 20.82 15.97 8.97
N MET A 331 19.72 15.65 9.65
CA MET A 331 18.64 14.85 9.08
C MET A 331 17.96 15.57 7.92
N LYS A 332 17.74 16.89 8.04
CA LYS A 332 17.19 17.70 6.95
C LYS A 332 18.16 17.81 5.76
N GLU A 333 19.45 17.97 6.04
CA GLU A 333 20.51 18.03 5.04
C GLU A 333 20.66 16.67 4.34
N GLY A 334 20.72 15.58 5.10
CA GLY A 334 20.72 14.22 4.57
C GLY A 334 19.45 13.86 3.80
N ALA A 335 18.26 14.30 4.23
CA ALA A 335 17.03 14.10 3.46
C ALA A 335 17.06 14.85 2.12
N LYS A 336 17.67 16.04 2.08
CA LYS A 336 17.89 16.78 0.84
C LYS A 336 18.86 16.02 -0.08
N ASP A 337 19.96 15.53 0.44
CA ASP A 337 20.96 14.78 -0.34
C ASP A 337 20.40 13.45 -0.84
N ILE A 338 19.59 12.75 -0.04
CA ILE A 338 18.88 11.53 -0.45
C ILE A 338 17.89 11.85 -1.56
N ASN A 339 17.07 12.89 -1.40
CA ASN A 339 16.13 13.29 -2.46
C ASN A 339 16.85 13.68 -3.75
N GLN A 340 17.97 14.40 -3.64
CA GLN A 340 18.77 14.74 -4.82
C GLN A 340 19.35 13.49 -5.46
N GLY A 341 19.96 12.58 -4.69
CA GLY A 341 20.53 11.34 -5.23
C GLY A 341 19.46 10.39 -5.80
N ILE A 342 18.25 10.39 -5.24
CA ILE A 342 17.11 9.67 -5.80
C ILE A 342 16.67 10.31 -7.13
N SER A 343 16.56 11.64 -7.18
CA SER A 343 16.25 12.37 -8.42
C SER A 343 17.28 12.09 -9.50
N ASP A 344 18.58 12.24 -9.19
CA ASP A 344 19.67 11.99 -10.13
C ASP A 344 19.67 10.55 -10.64
N ARG A 345 19.35 9.57 -9.77
CA ARG A 345 19.20 8.17 -10.17
C ARG A 345 17.97 7.95 -11.04
N PHE A 346 16.84 8.58 -10.73
CA PHE A 346 15.65 8.50 -11.58
C PHE A 346 15.90 9.12 -12.94
N ASP A 347 16.55 10.28 -13.01
CA ASP A 347 16.91 10.95 -14.27
C ASP A 347 17.90 10.10 -15.07
N THR A 348 18.90 9.51 -14.43
CA THR A 348 19.86 8.60 -15.08
C THR A 348 19.17 7.33 -15.59
N PHE A 349 18.26 6.76 -14.79
CA PHE A 349 17.50 5.57 -15.16
C PHE A 349 16.52 5.86 -16.29
N GLU A 350 15.81 6.98 -16.23
CA GLU A 350 14.94 7.46 -17.30
C GLU A 350 15.74 7.66 -18.59
N PHE A 351 16.90 8.32 -18.53
CA PHE A 351 17.77 8.49 -19.69
C PHE A 351 18.28 7.14 -20.23
N SER A 352 18.71 6.22 -19.36
CA SER A 352 19.21 4.90 -19.78
C SER A 352 18.12 4.04 -20.41
N ILE A 353 16.90 4.04 -19.86
CA ILE A 353 15.77 3.30 -20.43
C ILE A 353 15.30 3.94 -21.73
N LEU A 354 15.14 5.27 -21.75
CA LEU A 354 14.73 5.97 -22.96
C LEU A 354 15.74 5.79 -24.08
N ASP A 355 17.03 5.85 -23.80
CA ASP A 355 18.07 5.66 -24.80
C ASP A 355 18.10 4.22 -25.33
N GLU A 356 17.99 3.22 -24.44
CA GLU A 356 17.97 1.81 -24.85
C GLU A 356 16.69 1.45 -25.61
N GLU A 357 15.51 1.89 -25.15
CA GLU A 357 14.26 1.70 -25.88
C GLU A 357 14.22 2.49 -27.20
N SER A 358 14.70 3.74 -27.22
CA SER A 358 14.79 4.54 -28.44
C SER A 358 15.75 3.90 -29.45
N GLY A 359 16.91 3.40 -28.99
CA GLY A 359 17.86 2.67 -29.81
C GLY A 359 17.29 1.35 -30.34
N ALA A 360 16.59 0.58 -29.50
CA ALA A 360 15.91 -0.64 -29.90
C ALA A 360 14.78 -0.36 -30.91
N LEU A 361 13.98 0.68 -30.70
CA LEU A 361 12.94 1.12 -31.63
C LEU A 361 13.50 1.61 -32.96
N ALA A 362 14.59 2.38 -32.93
CA ALA A 362 15.29 2.82 -34.14
C ALA A 362 15.84 1.61 -34.92
N ASN A 363 16.46 0.65 -34.24
CA ASN A 363 16.95 -0.58 -34.84
C ASN A 363 15.81 -1.45 -35.41
N LEU A 364 14.71 -1.62 -34.67
CA LEU A 364 13.53 -2.35 -35.14
C LEU A 364 12.91 -1.66 -36.35
N THR A 365 12.78 -0.34 -36.32
CA THR A 365 12.25 0.46 -37.44
C THR A 365 13.14 0.33 -38.66
N SER A 366 14.47 0.40 -38.48
CA SER A 366 15.44 0.18 -39.56
C SER A 366 15.30 -1.21 -40.17
N LYS A 367 15.22 -2.25 -39.33
CA LYS A 367 15.07 -3.64 -39.78
C LYS A 367 13.73 -3.87 -40.49
N ILE A 368 12.64 -3.32 -39.97
CA ILE A 368 11.33 -3.34 -40.65
C ILE A 368 11.43 -2.62 -41.99
N GLY A 369 12.14 -1.49 -42.07
CA GLY A 369 12.39 -0.78 -43.32
C GLY A 369 13.15 -1.64 -44.34
N GLU A 370 14.21 -2.34 -43.91
CA GLU A 370 14.96 -3.27 -44.77
C GLU A 370 14.09 -4.45 -45.24
N ASP A 371 13.33 -5.06 -44.34
CA ASP A 371 12.44 -6.18 -44.66
C ASP A 371 11.33 -5.72 -45.64
N ILE A 372 10.75 -4.52 -45.44
CA ILE A 372 9.81 -3.91 -46.38
C ILE A 372 10.47 -3.69 -47.75
N HIS A 373 11.71 -3.19 -47.80
CA HIS A 373 12.44 -3.04 -49.06
C HIS A 373 12.69 -4.39 -49.75
N GLN A 374 13.01 -5.45 -49.01
CA GLN A 374 13.18 -6.79 -49.55
C GLN A 374 11.86 -7.34 -50.12
N VAL A 375 10.75 -7.19 -49.39
CA VAL A 375 9.41 -7.58 -49.85
C VAL A 375 9.03 -6.81 -51.11
N TRP A 376 9.25 -5.49 -51.15
CA TRP A 376 9.00 -4.69 -52.36
C TRP A 376 9.84 -5.12 -53.55
N ARG A 377 11.12 -5.43 -53.33
CA ARG A 377 11.99 -5.98 -54.38
C ARG A 377 11.46 -7.32 -54.88
N GLN A 378 11.01 -8.20 -53.98
CA GLN A 378 10.44 -9.49 -54.33
C GLN A 378 9.14 -9.35 -55.12
N ILE A 379 8.24 -8.44 -54.70
CA ILE A 379 7.02 -8.09 -55.44
C ILE A 379 7.37 -7.56 -56.84
N GLY A 380 8.40 -6.70 -56.94
CA GLY A 380 8.88 -6.18 -58.22
C GLY A 380 9.38 -7.28 -59.17
N ILE A 381 10.21 -8.19 -58.66
CA ILE A 381 10.70 -9.35 -59.43
C ILE A 381 9.53 -10.27 -59.82
N MET A 382 8.62 -10.54 -58.90
CA MET A 382 7.43 -11.36 -59.16
C MET A 382 6.54 -10.74 -60.23
N HIS A 383 6.29 -9.43 -60.15
CA HIS A 383 5.52 -8.70 -61.16
C HIS A 383 6.21 -8.75 -62.53
N GLN A 384 7.53 -8.57 -62.57
CA GLN A 384 8.32 -8.71 -63.80
C GLN A 384 8.22 -10.14 -64.36
N GLN A 385 8.34 -11.16 -63.50
CA GLN A 385 8.21 -12.56 -63.89
C GLN A 385 6.80 -12.90 -64.37
N MET A 386 5.76 -12.37 -63.72
CA MET A 386 4.36 -12.55 -64.11
C MET A 386 4.08 -11.87 -65.46
N THR A 387 4.68 -10.69 -65.70
CA THR A 387 4.62 -9.99 -67.00
C THR A 387 5.32 -10.82 -68.08
N GLN A 388 6.53 -11.31 -67.83
CA GLN A 388 7.24 -12.20 -68.75
C GLN A 388 6.44 -13.50 -68.99
N SER A 389 5.81 -14.05 -67.96
CA SER A 389 4.94 -15.22 -68.09
C SER A 389 3.73 -14.92 -68.97
N SER A 390 3.10 -13.75 -68.80
CA SER A 390 2.03 -13.26 -69.68
C SER A 390 2.50 -13.11 -71.13
N ASP A 391 3.70 -12.57 -71.37
CA ASP A 391 4.29 -12.49 -72.71
C ASP A 391 4.58 -13.88 -73.30
N THR A 392 5.08 -14.82 -72.50
CA THR A 392 5.30 -16.20 -72.96
C THR A 392 3.98 -16.91 -73.25
N LEU A 393 2.94 -16.67 -72.45
CA LEU A 393 1.58 -17.16 -72.71
C LEU A 393 1.03 -16.58 -74.00
N ALA A 394 1.20 -15.28 -74.25
CA ALA A 394 0.79 -14.65 -75.50
C ALA A 394 1.56 -15.22 -76.71
N LYS A 395 2.86 -15.48 -76.57
CA LYS A 395 3.66 -16.16 -77.61
C LYS A 395 3.22 -17.61 -77.83
N LEU A 396 2.95 -18.37 -76.77
CA LEU A 396 2.46 -19.74 -76.84
C LEU A 396 1.07 -19.78 -77.48
N GLN A 397 0.19 -18.85 -77.14
CA GLN A 397 -1.11 -18.70 -77.77
C GLN A 397 -0.95 -18.40 -79.26
N ASN A 398 -0.09 -17.45 -79.64
CA ASN A 398 0.18 -17.15 -81.05
C ASN A 398 0.78 -18.36 -81.79
N GLN A 399 1.73 -19.08 -81.20
CA GLN A 399 2.27 -20.33 -81.76
C GLN A 399 1.19 -21.40 -81.90
N THR A 400 0.30 -21.52 -80.91
CA THR A 400 -0.84 -22.45 -80.95
C THR A 400 -1.78 -22.06 -82.07
N ASP A 401 -2.12 -20.79 -82.22
CA ASP A 401 -2.97 -20.28 -83.29
C ASP A 401 -2.32 -20.52 -84.67
N GLN A 402 -1.02 -20.27 -84.81
CA GLN A 402 -0.28 -20.57 -86.04
C GLN A 402 -0.25 -22.08 -86.34
N TYR A 403 -0.02 -22.91 -85.33
CA TYR A 403 0.02 -24.37 -85.50
C TYR A 403 -1.36 -24.94 -85.83
N VAL A 404 -2.42 -24.45 -85.17
CA VAL A 404 -3.81 -24.82 -85.45
C VAL A 404 -4.21 -24.36 -86.85
N ASN A 405 -3.91 -23.12 -87.23
CA ASN A 405 -4.18 -22.62 -88.59
C ASN A 405 -3.35 -23.36 -89.65
N GLY A 406 -2.08 -23.68 -89.36
CA GLY A 406 -1.23 -24.48 -90.23
C GLY A 406 -1.78 -25.89 -90.42
N SER A 407 -2.21 -26.53 -89.34
CA SER A 407 -2.85 -27.85 -89.36
C SER A 407 -4.19 -27.82 -90.12
N LEU A 408 -5.01 -26.78 -89.93
CA LEU A 408 -6.22 -26.55 -90.71
C LEU A 408 -5.92 -26.41 -92.20
N ASN A 409 -4.91 -25.64 -92.58
CA ASN A 409 -4.51 -25.48 -93.97
C ASN A 409 -3.95 -26.78 -94.57
N VAL A 410 -3.15 -27.55 -93.81
CA VAL A 410 -2.71 -28.88 -94.23
C VAL A 410 -3.92 -29.80 -94.39
N MET A 411 -4.87 -29.78 -93.47
CA MET A 411 -6.11 -30.57 -93.54
C MET A 411 -6.95 -30.19 -94.76
N ASP A 412 -7.10 -28.90 -95.08
CA ASP A 412 -7.81 -28.42 -96.27
C ASP A 412 -7.10 -28.82 -97.56
N ASN A 413 -5.77 -28.70 -97.61
CA ASN A 413 -4.98 -29.21 -98.74
C ASN A 413 -5.12 -30.73 -98.88
N MET A 414 -5.15 -31.47 -97.76
CA MET A 414 -5.37 -32.91 -97.74
C MET A 414 -6.78 -33.23 -98.25
N LYS A 415 -7.81 -32.51 -97.80
CA LYS A 415 -9.18 -32.62 -98.29
C LYS A 415 -9.27 -32.35 -99.78
N GLY A 416 -8.56 -31.35 -100.30
CA GLY A 416 -8.46 -31.07 -101.73
C GLY A 416 -7.80 -32.20 -102.52
N LYS A 417 -6.64 -32.71 -102.06
CA LYS A 417 -5.97 -33.87 -102.67
C LYS A 417 -6.83 -35.13 -102.63
N VAL A 418 -7.48 -35.41 -101.49
CA VAL A 418 -8.41 -36.53 -101.34
C VAL A 418 -9.58 -36.35 -102.31
N GLY A 419 -10.13 -35.15 -102.45
CA GLY A 419 -11.15 -34.84 -103.46
C GLY A 419 -10.69 -35.11 -104.90
N GLN A 420 -9.46 -34.72 -105.26
CA GLN A 420 -8.88 -35.04 -106.57
C GLN A 420 -8.69 -36.55 -106.77
N ILE A 421 -8.23 -37.28 -105.75
CA ILE A 421 -8.11 -38.74 -105.80
C ILE A 421 -9.48 -39.38 -106.00
N THR A 422 -10.50 -38.95 -105.27
CA THR A 422 -11.88 -39.41 -105.45
C THR A 422 -12.39 -39.13 -106.88
N GLY A 423 -12.09 -37.95 -107.44
CA GLY A 423 -12.42 -37.60 -108.82
C GLY A 423 -11.74 -38.52 -109.85
N ARG A 424 -10.41 -38.71 -109.74
CA ARG A 424 -9.66 -39.63 -110.60
C ARG A 424 -10.14 -41.08 -110.45
N MET A 425 -10.53 -41.49 -109.26
CA MET A 425 -11.07 -42.83 -109.02
C MET A 425 -12.41 -43.02 -109.75
N LYS A 426 -13.25 -41.98 -109.79
CA LYS A 426 -14.49 -41.97 -110.58
C LYS A 426 -14.21 -42.01 -112.08
N GLU A 427 -13.23 -41.25 -112.58
CA GLU A 427 -12.81 -41.31 -113.99
C GLU A 427 -12.25 -42.69 -114.37
N VAL A 428 -11.49 -43.33 -113.47
CA VAL A 428 -11.01 -44.70 -113.68
C VAL A 428 -12.18 -45.69 -113.74
N ASP A 429 -13.19 -45.53 -112.88
CA ASP A 429 -14.41 -46.34 -112.91
C ASP A 429 -15.21 -46.16 -114.22
N GLU A 430 -15.36 -44.92 -114.68
CA GLU A 430 -15.97 -44.61 -115.98
C GLU A 430 -15.18 -45.20 -117.16
N ASN A 431 -13.84 -45.10 -117.15
CA ASN A 431 -12.98 -45.69 -118.16
C ASN A 431 -13.00 -47.21 -118.14
N LEU A 432 -13.06 -47.83 -116.96
CA LEU A 432 -13.23 -49.27 -116.82
C LEU A 432 -14.56 -49.71 -117.42
N ASN A 433 -15.65 -48.99 -117.13
CA ASN A 433 -16.96 -49.26 -117.74
C ASN A 433 -16.94 -49.10 -119.27
N TYR A 434 -16.27 -48.07 -119.78
CA TYR A 434 -16.08 -47.89 -121.22
C TYR A 434 -15.30 -49.04 -121.84
N LEU A 435 -14.18 -49.45 -121.22
CA LEU A 435 -13.41 -50.61 -121.66
C LEU A 435 -14.22 -51.91 -121.59
N MET A 436 -15.03 -52.11 -120.56
CA MET A 436 -15.90 -53.28 -120.42
C MET A 436 -16.95 -53.32 -121.54
N SER A 437 -17.55 -52.17 -121.86
CA SER A 437 -18.45 -52.04 -123.01
C SER A 437 -17.73 -52.34 -124.34
N ARG A 438 -16.50 -51.84 -124.52
CA ARG A 438 -15.73 -52.06 -125.74
C ARG A 438 -15.23 -53.50 -125.87
N LEU A 439 -14.83 -54.14 -124.77
CA LEU A 439 -14.41 -55.54 -124.73
C LEU A 439 -15.60 -56.45 -125.06
N SER A 440 -16.79 -56.12 -124.56
CA SER A 440 -18.04 -56.79 -124.93
C SER A 440 -18.31 -56.66 -126.44
N LEU A 441 -18.11 -55.47 -127.02
CA LEU A 441 -18.25 -55.25 -128.46
C LEU A 441 -17.21 -56.03 -129.28
N VAL A 442 -15.93 -56.00 -128.90
CA VAL A 442 -14.86 -56.79 -129.55
C VAL A 442 -15.15 -58.29 -129.45
N THR A 443 -15.68 -58.76 -128.32
CA THR A 443 -16.09 -60.16 -128.17
C THR A 443 -17.25 -60.52 -129.10
N HIS A 444 -18.18 -59.58 -129.30
CA HIS A 444 -19.27 -59.74 -130.26
C HIS A 444 -18.77 -59.76 -131.71
N GLU A 445 -17.93 -58.80 -132.10
CA GLU A 445 -17.30 -58.73 -133.43
C GLU A 445 -16.42 -59.96 -133.70
N PHE A 446 -15.64 -60.41 -132.73
CA PHE A 446 -14.82 -61.61 -132.85
C PHE A 446 -15.67 -62.85 -133.11
N ASN A 447 -16.80 -62.98 -132.40
CA ASN A 447 -17.75 -64.08 -132.66
C ASN A 447 -18.37 -63.98 -134.06
N GLN A 448 -18.73 -62.78 -134.54
CA GLN A 448 -19.20 -62.59 -135.91
C GLN A 448 -18.14 -62.95 -136.96
N ILE A 449 -16.90 -62.51 -136.78
CA ILE A 449 -15.77 -62.85 -137.66
C ILE A 449 -15.56 -64.36 -137.67
N LYS A 450 -15.55 -65.02 -136.51
CA LYS A 450 -15.42 -66.49 -136.40
C LYS A 450 -16.51 -67.21 -137.19
N THR A 451 -17.77 -66.77 -137.09
CA THR A 451 -18.88 -67.34 -137.87
C THR A 451 -18.73 -67.06 -139.36
N GLY A 452 -18.32 -65.84 -139.75
CA GLY A 452 -18.08 -65.46 -141.14
C GLY A 452 -16.93 -66.25 -141.79
N LEU A 453 -15.82 -66.42 -141.09
CA LEU A 453 -14.67 -67.22 -141.52
C LEU A 453 -15.04 -68.70 -141.66
N GLY A 454 -15.85 -69.24 -140.75
CA GLY A 454 -16.40 -70.60 -140.88
C GLY A 454 -17.16 -70.78 -142.20
N LYS A 455 -18.06 -69.85 -142.54
CA LYS A 455 -18.80 -69.88 -143.81
C LYS A 455 -17.91 -69.73 -145.03
N ALA A 456 -16.92 -68.84 -144.99
CA ALA A 456 -15.99 -68.62 -146.09
C ALA A 456 -15.09 -69.85 -146.34
N LEU A 457 -14.68 -70.54 -145.27
CA LEU A 457 -13.84 -71.73 -145.37
C LEU A 457 -14.61 -72.91 -145.97
N ASP A 458 -15.90 -73.06 -145.63
CA ASP A 458 -16.80 -74.02 -146.28
C ASP A 458 -16.99 -73.70 -147.78
N GLN A 459 -17.16 -72.42 -148.14
CA GLN A 459 -17.25 -72.01 -149.55
C GLN A 459 -15.95 -72.26 -150.34
N ILE A 460 -14.77 -72.04 -149.75
CA ILE A 460 -13.49 -72.35 -150.38
C ILE A 460 -13.36 -73.87 -150.60
N ARG A 461 -13.78 -74.67 -149.62
CA ARG A 461 -13.76 -76.14 -149.73
C ARG A 461 -14.64 -76.63 -150.88
N ASP A 462 -15.82 -76.05 -151.05
CA ASP A 462 -16.73 -76.39 -152.15
C ASP A 462 -16.19 -75.92 -153.50
N ASN A 463 -15.59 -74.72 -153.57
CA ASN A 463 -14.96 -74.21 -154.79
C ASN A 463 -13.72 -75.02 -155.20
N PHE A 464 -12.92 -75.52 -154.26
CA PHE A 464 -11.73 -76.33 -154.56
C PHE A 464 -12.08 -77.69 -155.17
N LYS A 465 -13.18 -78.31 -154.72
CA LYS A 465 -13.72 -79.51 -155.37
C LYS A 465 -14.12 -79.24 -156.82
N SER A 466 -14.72 -78.09 -157.11
CA SER A 466 -15.13 -77.73 -158.49
C SER A 466 -13.95 -77.47 -159.43
N VAL A 467 -12.84 -76.89 -158.93
CA VAL A 467 -11.63 -76.64 -159.72
C VAL A 467 -10.83 -77.93 -159.98
N GLN A 468 -10.80 -78.87 -159.03
CA GLN A 468 -10.08 -80.13 -159.19
C GLN A 468 -10.63 -81.01 -160.32
N ASP A 469 -11.95 -80.99 -160.56
CA ASP A 469 -12.57 -81.75 -161.65
C ASP A 469 -12.32 -81.15 -163.03
N LYS A 470 -12.01 -79.85 -163.13
CA LYS A 470 -11.79 -79.15 -164.42
C LYS A 470 -10.35 -79.17 -164.95
N VAL A 471 -9.35 -79.62 -164.18
CA VAL A 471 -7.92 -79.53 -164.54
C VAL A 471 -7.32 -80.87 -165.03
N LYS A 472 -8.10 -81.95 -165.11
CA LYS A 472 -7.59 -83.28 -165.54
C LYS A 472 -7.26 -83.44 -167.03
N ASP A 473 -7.60 -82.49 -167.92
CA ASP A 473 -7.68 -82.81 -169.36
C ASP A 473 -6.55 -82.31 -170.28
N HIS A 474 -5.60 -81.47 -169.86
CA HIS A 474 -4.48 -81.09 -170.75
C HIS A 474 -3.15 -80.98 -170.00
N ALA A 475 -2.43 -82.11 -169.95
CA ALA A 475 -1.01 -82.25 -169.63
C ALA A 475 -0.15 -81.97 -170.90
N PRO A 476 1.22 -81.89 -170.88
CA PRO A 476 2.12 -82.43 -169.85
C PRO A 476 3.45 -81.66 -169.55
N GLY A 477 4.11 -82.07 -168.45
CA GLY A 477 5.56 -81.97 -168.23
C GLY A 477 5.99 -81.04 -167.09
N LYS A 478 6.02 -81.48 -165.82
CA LYS A 478 7.16 -82.08 -165.07
C LYS A 478 8.43 -81.23 -164.99
N HIS A 479 8.76 -80.73 -163.79
CA HIS A 479 10.05 -80.73 -163.03
C HIS A 479 9.75 -79.95 -161.72
N LYS A 480 9.73 -80.44 -160.47
CA LYS A 480 10.52 -81.35 -159.63
C LYS A 480 11.91 -80.79 -159.19
N ILE A 481 12.02 -80.55 -157.86
CA ILE A 481 13.22 -80.65 -156.98
C ILE A 481 14.12 -79.37 -157.08
N ALA A 482 14.72 -78.78 -156.03
CA ALA A 482 15.36 -79.35 -154.84
C ALA A 482 15.66 -78.28 -153.76
N SER A 483 15.76 -78.75 -152.51
CA SER A 483 16.85 -78.51 -151.53
C SER A 483 17.32 -77.09 -151.17
N ASN A 484 17.15 -76.67 -149.92
CA ASN A 484 18.16 -76.91 -148.87
C ASN A 484 17.69 -76.37 -147.50
N GLU A 485 17.48 -77.32 -146.60
CA GLU A 485 17.90 -77.30 -145.20
C GLU A 485 19.40 -76.85 -145.17
N ILE A 486 19.99 -76.19 -144.18
CA ILE A 486 20.14 -76.50 -142.76
C ILE A 486 20.83 -75.26 -142.11
N VAL A 487 20.83 -75.22 -140.77
CA VAL A 487 21.86 -74.72 -139.83
C VAL A 487 21.99 -73.21 -139.61
N GLU A 488 22.15 -72.69 -138.39
CA GLU A 488 22.25 -73.27 -137.04
C GLU A 488 22.12 -72.10 -136.03
N THR A 489 21.56 -72.41 -134.85
CA THR A 489 21.96 -72.01 -133.47
C THR A 489 22.49 -70.59 -133.19
N ASN A 490 22.16 -69.94 -132.08
CA ASN A 490 21.63 -70.33 -130.76
C ASN A 490 20.92 -69.11 -130.15
#